data_AF-A0AAV1FHN7-F1
#
_entry.id   AF-A0AAV1FHN7-F1
#
_cell.length_a   1.000
_cell.length_b   1.000
_cell.length_c   1.000
_cell.angle_alpha   90.00
_cell.angle_beta   90.00
_cell.angle_gamma   90.00
#
_symmetry.space_group_name_H-M   'P 1'
#
loop_
_entity.id
_entity.type
_entity.pdbx_description
1 polymer ?
#
loop_
_entity_poly.entity_id
_entity_poly.type
_entity_poly.pdbx_seq_one_letter_code
_entity_poly.pdbx_strand_id
1 'polypeptide(L)'
;MPESSLEFKDTGTGSVECRAAPVRQFSQSSLTLHRSSHMLNSFCTEHNVQECLSHINQEVSSLGLPPVWTESTGSTEINVVAVLNCMYDLIQLHRRGLRTLENMEAEQLKSSSNVDYLQITTTRLKEQLEQSRRENTAILERERQLQLKMKSLQNCLKNEKEEVQKLQNIIASRASQYNHEMKRKEREFNKLKERLNQLLVDKKEKKQAIDVLNNIGRADGKRSLWRTEKTEAKHEGEMYKTLLSDYDARQKELLLENAELNKVLQQMKKDIVTILSARKPTLKRSEQQDNCIQQADSEEEDEVFDSTKEGVDQYCVHAREKLTHSIRLQWRKLKRHVERLDSQASLAQMDDTKATDAVPREIHEEEMERLREEIQQCKDFIHTQQQLLHQQLSSPCDEETASLLSDCYMLQEKESLREEWATLEEQRKIFERERRNFTEAAIRLSHERKAFEDDRAMWLKHQFLNMSPFSDSKKPHMSKSKSACLLSETKATAASAQRKLIKCPSETSSSSPRFIPHKSKSTADLYHTLCLIPENSSTKPKKKTERFVESSISLNGNAQVQRHDSDD
;
A
#
# COMPACT_ATOMS: atom_id res chain seq x y z
N MET A 1 22.55 -31.43 15.90
CA MET A 1 23.81 -32.04 15.42
C MET A 1 23.83 -32.01 13.89
N PRO A 2 24.76 -31.29 13.23
CA PRO A 2 25.47 -30.10 13.68
C PRO A 2 24.80 -28.83 13.12
N GLU A 3 24.75 -27.81 13.97
CA GLU A 3 24.50 -26.42 13.63
C GLU A 3 25.83 -25.84 13.13
N SER A 4 25.82 -25.14 11.99
CA SER A 4 26.99 -24.38 11.54
C SER A 4 26.79 -22.92 11.91
N SER A 5 27.24 -22.57 13.11
CA SER A 5 27.38 -21.22 13.61
C SER A 5 28.51 -20.53 12.87
N LEU A 6 28.17 -19.65 11.92
CA LEU A 6 29.12 -18.68 11.38
C LEU A 6 28.99 -17.41 12.21
N GLU A 7 29.89 -17.29 13.18
CA GLU A 7 30.18 -16.08 13.93
C GLU A 7 30.51 -14.94 12.94
N PHE A 8 29.62 -13.95 12.86
CA PHE A 8 29.98 -12.64 12.31
C PHE A 8 30.82 -11.93 13.37
N LYS A 9 32.14 -12.00 13.20
CA LYS A 9 33.09 -11.25 14.02
C LYS A 9 32.96 -9.78 13.63
N ASP A 10 32.27 -9.01 14.47
CA ASP A 10 32.35 -7.56 14.50
C ASP A 10 33.80 -7.15 14.74
N THR A 11 34.53 -6.85 13.66
CA THR A 11 35.76 -6.07 13.76
C THR A 11 35.36 -4.61 13.90
N GLY A 12 35.36 -4.14 15.14
CA GLY A 12 35.18 -2.75 15.49
C GLY A 12 36.12 -1.82 14.75
N THR A 13 35.57 -0.68 14.36
CA THR A 13 36.16 0.66 14.51
C THR A 13 37.67 0.74 14.32
N GLY A 14 38.09 0.82 13.06
CA GLY A 14 39.22 1.63 12.65
C GLY A 14 38.69 2.83 11.88
N SER A 15 38.23 3.88 12.58
CA SER A 15 38.10 5.19 11.96
C SER A 15 39.52 5.65 11.65
N VAL A 16 40.04 5.25 10.49
CA VAL A 16 41.22 5.89 9.90
C VAL A 16 40.71 7.25 9.44
N GLU A 17 40.73 8.17 10.40
CA GLU A 17 40.80 9.58 10.14
C GLU A 17 42.05 9.78 9.27
N CYS A 18 41.86 9.67 7.94
CA CYS A 18 42.78 10.23 6.97
C CYS A 18 42.70 11.74 7.16
N ARG A 19 43.31 12.20 8.25
CA ARG A 19 43.67 13.58 8.47
C ARG A 19 44.55 13.90 7.27
N ALA A 20 43.96 14.56 6.27
CA ALA A 20 44.73 15.22 5.24
C ALA A 20 45.78 16.02 6.00
N ALA A 21 47.05 15.66 5.82
CA ALA A 21 48.15 16.46 6.33
C ALA A 21 47.82 17.90 5.94
N PRO A 22 47.93 18.88 6.86
CA PRO A 22 47.63 20.25 6.51
C PRO A 22 48.51 20.54 5.30
N VAL A 23 47.86 20.77 4.16
CA VAL A 23 48.51 21.30 2.97
C VAL A 23 49.14 22.56 3.51
N ARG A 24 50.44 22.49 3.83
CA ARG A 24 51.23 23.67 4.04
C ARG A 24 50.93 24.46 2.79
N GLN A 25 50.23 25.58 2.96
CA GLN A 25 50.29 26.66 2.02
C GLN A 25 51.78 26.91 1.88
N PHE A 26 52.40 26.22 0.92
CA PHE A 26 53.56 26.74 0.26
C PHE A 26 53.00 28.00 -0.35
N SER A 27 53.16 29.09 0.40
CA SER A 27 53.09 30.43 -0.11
C SER A 27 53.79 30.33 -1.46
N GLN A 28 53.00 30.44 -2.52
CA GLN A 28 53.52 30.83 -3.80
C GLN A 28 54.12 32.22 -3.54
N SER A 29 55.35 32.23 -3.02
CA SER A 29 56.32 33.21 -3.44
C SER A 29 56.55 32.89 -4.90
N SER A 30 55.57 33.26 -5.73
CA SER A 30 55.81 33.73 -7.06
C SER A 30 56.87 34.81 -6.86
N LEU A 31 58.14 34.41 -6.96
CA LEU A 31 59.17 35.31 -7.41
C LEU A 31 58.73 35.68 -8.82
N THR A 32 57.76 36.59 -8.87
CA THR A 32 57.70 37.58 -9.91
C THR A 32 59.14 38.03 -10.01
N LEU A 33 59.80 37.62 -11.09
CA LEU A 33 60.90 38.37 -11.67
C LEU A 33 60.29 39.73 -11.95
N HIS A 34 60.17 40.52 -10.88
CA HIS A 34 60.01 41.94 -10.94
C HIS A 34 61.27 42.33 -11.67
N ARG A 35 61.10 42.52 -12.98
CA ARG A 35 61.99 43.30 -13.80
C ARG A 35 61.85 44.73 -13.28
N SER A 36 62.28 44.97 -12.05
CA SER A 36 62.53 46.29 -11.54
C SER A 36 63.62 46.84 -12.43
N SER A 37 63.28 47.89 -13.16
CA SER A 37 64.25 48.88 -13.58
C SER A 37 65.07 49.28 -12.35
N HIS A 38 66.17 48.56 -12.10
CA HIS A 38 67.20 49.05 -11.21
C HIS A 38 67.87 50.18 -11.95
N MET A 39 67.36 51.37 -11.67
CA MET A 39 68.01 52.65 -11.82
C MET A 39 69.49 52.52 -11.49
N LEU A 40 70.29 53.08 -12.40
CA LEU A 40 71.74 53.17 -12.43
C LEU A 40 72.34 53.74 -11.13
N ASN A 41 72.57 52.89 -10.13
CA ASN A 41 73.59 53.14 -9.11
C ASN A 41 74.79 52.24 -9.46
N SER A 42 75.92 52.85 -9.76
CA SER A 42 77.15 52.12 -10.06
C SER A 42 77.59 51.32 -8.83
N PHE A 43 77.58 49.98 -8.94
CA PHE A 43 78.01 49.07 -7.88
C PHE A 43 79.46 49.35 -7.44
N CYS A 44 80.33 49.69 -8.39
CA CYS A 44 81.73 50.01 -8.17
C CYS A 44 82.02 51.46 -8.58
N THR A 45 82.74 52.18 -7.73
CA THR A 45 83.21 53.57 -7.85
C THR A 45 84.67 53.62 -7.41
N GLU A 46 85.42 54.65 -7.80
CA GLU A 46 86.86 54.74 -7.46
C GLU A 46 87.17 54.66 -5.97
N HIS A 47 86.21 54.99 -5.09
CA HIS A 47 86.40 55.00 -3.64
C HIS A 47 86.08 53.67 -2.96
N ASN A 48 85.36 52.74 -3.62
CA ASN A 48 84.94 51.46 -3.04
C ASN A 48 85.47 50.23 -3.80
N VAL A 49 86.42 50.40 -4.73
CA VAL A 49 86.94 49.31 -5.59
C VAL A 49 87.49 48.13 -4.79
N GLN A 50 88.27 48.38 -3.74
CA GLN A 50 88.85 47.33 -2.88
C GLN A 50 87.76 46.52 -2.15
N GLU A 51 86.77 47.21 -1.59
CA GLU A 51 85.61 46.58 -0.94
C GLU A 51 84.78 45.77 -1.96
N CYS A 52 84.50 46.34 -3.14
CA CYS A 52 83.79 45.66 -4.23
C CYS A 52 84.54 44.40 -4.72
N LEU A 53 85.86 44.44 -4.84
CA LEU A 53 86.68 43.29 -5.22
C LEU A 53 86.60 42.18 -4.17
N SER A 54 86.69 42.53 -2.88
CA SER A 54 86.55 41.57 -1.79
C SER A 54 85.16 40.91 -1.78
N HIS A 55 84.11 41.70 -2.00
CA HIS A 55 82.73 41.23 -2.08
C HIS A 55 82.51 40.29 -3.28
N ILE A 56 83.02 40.66 -4.47
CA ILE A 56 82.94 39.79 -5.66
C ILE A 56 83.68 38.48 -5.41
N ASN A 57 84.89 38.51 -4.84
CA ASN A 57 85.61 37.28 -4.52
C ASN A 57 84.85 36.40 -3.53
N GLN A 58 84.19 36.98 -2.53
CA GLN A 58 83.37 36.24 -1.57
C GLN A 58 82.15 35.59 -2.24
N GLU A 59 81.42 36.31 -3.10
CA GLU A 59 80.26 35.78 -3.83
C GLU A 59 80.65 34.73 -4.87
N VAL A 60 81.73 34.96 -5.61
CA VAL A 60 82.26 33.97 -6.56
C VAL A 60 82.69 32.70 -5.82
N SER A 61 83.33 32.84 -4.65
CA SER A 61 83.71 31.71 -3.80
C SER A 61 82.48 31.00 -3.21
N SER A 62 81.41 31.74 -2.85
CA SER A 62 80.16 31.15 -2.33
C SER A 62 79.44 30.31 -3.39
N LEU A 63 79.58 30.69 -4.67
CA LEU A 63 79.12 29.94 -5.84
C LEU A 63 80.06 28.79 -6.23
N GLY A 64 81.17 28.59 -5.50
CA GLY A 64 82.15 27.52 -5.74
C GLY A 64 83.13 27.80 -6.88
N LEU A 65 83.26 29.05 -7.31
CA LEU A 65 84.17 29.48 -8.37
C LEU A 65 85.47 30.06 -7.80
N PRO A 66 86.60 30.00 -8.53
CA PRO A 66 87.87 30.53 -8.06
C PRO A 66 87.87 32.06 -7.98
N PRO A 67 88.55 32.68 -7.00
CA PRO A 67 88.62 34.12 -6.85
C PRO A 67 89.25 34.78 -8.09
N VAL A 68 88.67 35.90 -8.49
CA VAL A 68 89.01 36.64 -9.71
C VAL A 68 90.29 37.45 -9.55
N TRP A 69 90.61 37.80 -8.31
CA TRP A 69 91.80 38.55 -7.93
C TRP A 69 92.46 37.93 -6.69
N THR A 70 93.79 37.94 -6.66
CA THR A 70 94.59 37.48 -5.51
C THR A 70 95.66 38.52 -5.25
N GLU A 71 95.81 38.97 -4.00
CA GLU A 71 96.77 39.99 -3.62
C GLU A 71 98.18 39.38 -3.61
N SER A 72 98.84 39.38 -4.77
CA SER A 72 100.22 38.94 -4.94
C SER A 72 101.15 40.12 -4.66
N THR A 73 102.15 39.89 -3.81
CA THR A 73 103.14 40.87 -3.35
C THR A 73 103.77 41.67 -4.50
N GLY A 74 103.30 42.91 -4.71
CA GLY A 74 104.02 43.94 -5.45
C GLY A 74 103.35 44.55 -6.69
N SER A 75 102.28 43.99 -7.25
CA SER A 75 101.56 44.62 -8.38
C SER A 75 100.04 44.41 -8.32
N THR A 76 99.30 45.52 -8.33
CA THR A 76 97.83 45.59 -8.40
C THR A 76 97.32 45.36 -9.82
N GLU A 77 97.71 44.26 -10.48
CA GLU A 77 97.18 43.92 -11.80
C GLU A 77 96.06 42.88 -11.70
N ILE A 78 94.88 43.27 -12.15
CA ILE A 78 93.72 42.37 -12.29
C ILE A 78 94.04 41.35 -13.38
N ASN A 79 93.96 40.07 -13.06
CA ASN A 79 94.11 39.01 -14.06
C ASN A 79 92.86 38.96 -14.95
N VAL A 80 92.90 39.66 -16.08
CA VAL A 80 91.80 39.75 -17.05
C VAL A 80 91.33 38.37 -17.52
N VAL A 81 92.25 37.39 -17.63
CA VAL A 81 91.90 36.02 -18.04
C VAL A 81 91.08 35.32 -16.94
N ALA A 82 91.46 35.48 -15.66
CA ALA A 82 90.69 34.95 -14.53
C ALA A 82 89.30 35.60 -14.44
N VAL A 83 89.19 36.91 -14.69
CA VAL A 83 87.91 37.63 -14.75
C VAL A 83 87.03 37.09 -15.86
N LEU A 84 87.55 36.97 -17.10
CA LEU A 84 86.77 36.52 -18.25
C LEU A 84 86.30 35.07 -18.09
N ASN A 85 87.17 34.19 -17.58
CA ASN A 85 86.79 32.80 -17.29
C ASN A 85 85.74 32.73 -16.17
N CYS A 86 85.90 33.49 -15.09
CA CYS A 86 84.89 33.57 -14.03
C CYS A 86 83.56 34.11 -14.57
N MET A 87 83.57 35.14 -15.41
CA MET A 87 82.35 35.66 -16.06
C MET A 87 81.69 34.61 -16.94
N TYR A 88 82.47 33.87 -17.73
CA TYR A 88 81.98 32.77 -18.53
C TYR A 88 81.34 31.68 -17.66
N ASP A 89 82.00 31.27 -16.59
CA ASP A 89 81.49 30.27 -15.64
C ASP A 89 80.22 30.74 -14.94
N LEU A 90 80.12 32.02 -14.55
CA LEU A 90 78.91 32.63 -14.00
C LEU A 90 77.75 32.60 -15.01
N ILE A 91 78.01 32.92 -16.29
CA ILE A 91 77.00 32.85 -17.35
C ILE A 91 76.55 31.40 -17.56
N GLN A 92 77.47 30.43 -17.53
CA GLN A 92 77.14 29.01 -17.67
C GLN A 92 76.36 28.48 -16.46
N LEU A 93 76.74 28.88 -15.25
CA LEU A 93 76.03 28.58 -14.02
C LEU A 93 74.60 29.14 -14.06
N HIS A 94 74.44 30.40 -14.47
CA HIS A 94 73.13 31.04 -14.64
C HIS A 94 72.27 30.31 -15.69
N ARG A 95 72.84 29.99 -16.87
CA ARG A 95 72.14 29.23 -17.91
C ARG A 95 71.78 27.81 -17.47
N ARG A 96 72.59 27.16 -16.63
CA ARG A 96 72.28 25.85 -16.05
C ARG A 96 71.14 26.00 -15.03
N GLY A 97 71.22 27.00 -14.15
CA GLY A 97 70.20 27.32 -13.16
C GLY A 97 68.83 27.61 -13.80
N LEU A 98 68.78 28.41 -14.87
CA LEU A 98 67.55 28.65 -15.63
C LEU A 98 66.96 27.36 -16.19
N ARG A 99 67.78 26.50 -16.83
CA ARG A 99 67.31 25.20 -17.31
C ARG A 99 66.80 24.29 -16.19
N THR A 100 67.45 24.31 -15.03
CA THR A 100 67.00 23.54 -13.86
C THR A 100 65.67 24.09 -13.33
N LEU A 101 65.50 25.42 -13.30
CA LEU A 101 64.25 26.07 -12.92
C LEU A 101 63.11 25.69 -13.88
N GLU A 102 63.32 25.83 -15.19
CA GLU A 102 62.35 25.45 -16.23
C GLU A 102 61.93 23.98 -16.10
N ASN A 103 62.89 23.07 -15.85
CA ASN A 103 62.59 21.65 -15.63
C ASN A 103 61.76 21.42 -14.36
N MET A 104 62.06 22.13 -13.26
CA MET A 104 61.28 22.04 -12.03
C MET A 104 59.87 22.59 -12.21
N GLU A 105 59.69 23.69 -12.94
CA GLU A 105 58.38 24.25 -13.28
C GLU A 105 57.55 23.28 -14.13
N ALA A 106 58.16 22.63 -15.12
CA ALA A 106 57.51 21.62 -15.95
C ALA A 106 57.06 20.40 -15.12
N GLU A 107 57.93 19.88 -14.25
CA GLU A 107 57.58 18.77 -13.35
C GLU A 107 56.52 19.18 -12.32
N GLN A 108 56.54 20.42 -11.84
CA GLN A 108 55.51 20.97 -10.95
C GLN A 108 54.14 21.01 -11.65
N LEU A 109 54.07 21.49 -12.90
CA LEU A 109 52.83 21.49 -13.68
C LEU A 109 52.32 20.08 -13.93
N LYS A 110 53.20 19.15 -14.31
CA LYS A 110 52.86 17.75 -14.52
C LYS A 110 52.33 17.09 -13.24
N SER A 111 53.00 17.32 -12.10
CA SER A 111 52.56 16.83 -10.80
C SER A 111 51.20 17.41 -10.40
N SER A 112 50.99 18.72 -10.60
CA SER A 112 49.71 19.37 -10.29
C SER A 112 48.55 18.78 -11.09
N SER A 113 48.73 18.57 -12.40
CA SER A 113 47.74 17.92 -13.26
C SER A 113 47.43 16.49 -12.83
N ASN A 114 48.45 15.72 -12.41
CA ASN A 114 48.25 14.38 -11.88
C ASN A 114 47.45 14.39 -10.57
N VAL A 115 47.71 15.35 -9.68
CA VAL A 115 46.95 15.51 -8.43
C VAL A 115 45.49 15.84 -8.74
N ASP A 116 45.23 16.77 -9.66
CA ASP A 116 43.86 17.12 -10.07
C ASP A 116 43.12 15.91 -10.67
N TYR A 117 43.78 15.14 -11.53
CA TYR A 117 43.23 13.92 -12.09
C TYR A 117 42.91 12.87 -11.01
N LEU A 118 43.84 12.65 -10.09
CA LEU A 118 43.63 11.73 -8.95
C LEU A 118 42.50 12.21 -8.04
N GLN A 119 42.36 13.52 -7.85
CA GLN A 119 41.27 14.10 -7.07
C GLN A 119 39.92 13.85 -7.74
N ILE A 120 39.79 14.12 -9.05
CA ILE A 120 38.56 13.89 -9.82
C ILE A 120 38.18 12.40 -9.84
N THR A 121 39.14 11.51 -10.04
CA THR A 121 38.88 10.07 -10.04
C THR A 121 38.49 9.57 -8.65
N THR A 122 39.14 10.09 -7.60
CA THR A 122 38.79 9.77 -6.20
C THR A 122 37.38 10.25 -5.85
N THR A 123 36.96 11.45 -6.25
CA THR A 123 35.60 11.93 -5.98
C THR A 123 34.57 11.10 -6.71
N ARG A 124 34.79 10.79 -8.00
CA ARG A 124 33.91 9.93 -8.78
C ARG A 124 33.75 8.54 -8.16
N LEU A 125 34.85 7.91 -7.73
CA LEU A 125 34.80 6.59 -7.09
C LEU A 125 34.06 6.64 -5.74
N LYS A 126 34.21 7.71 -4.97
CA LYS A 126 33.44 7.92 -3.73
C LYS A 126 31.95 8.05 -4.00
N GLU A 127 31.55 8.81 -5.01
CA GLU A 127 30.14 8.94 -5.41
C GLU A 127 29.54 7.61 -5.84
N GLN A 128 30.27 6.81 -6.63
CA GLN A 128 29.85 5.47 -7.03
C GLN A 128 29.72 4.53 -5.83
N LEU A 129 30.66 4.59 -4.88
CA LEU A 129 30.61 3.81 -3.64
C LEU A 129 29.39 4.19 -2.79
N GLU A 130 29.12 5.48 -2.62
CA GLU A 130 27.94 5.95 -1.89
C GLU A 130 26.65 5.56 -2.59
N GLN A 131 26.60 5.63 -3.92
CA GLN A 131 25.45 5.21 -4.70
C GLN A 131 25.19 3.71 -4.52
N SER A 132 26.21 2.86 -4.68
CA SER A 132 26.10 1.42 -4.44
C SER A 132 25.68 1.11 -3.00
N ARG A 133 26.19 1.87 -2.01
CA ARG A 133 25.79 1.72 -0.60
C ARG A 133 24.31 2.04 -0.40
N ARG A 134 23.78 3.12 -1.00
CA ARG A 134 22.35 3.46 -0.95
C ARG A 134 21.50 2.37 -1.59
N GLU A 135 21.89 1.90 -2.77
CA GLU A 135 21.19 0.80 -3.47
C GLU A 135 21.16 -0.48 -2.63
N ASN A 136 22.29 -0.85 -2.01
CA ASN A 136 22.38 -2.01 -1.13
C ASN A 136 21.42 -1.88 0.07
N THR A 137 21.39 -0.72 0.73
CA THR A 137 20.43 -0.49 1.84
C THR A 137 18.97 -0.61 1.39
N ALA A 138 18.63 -0.15 0.19
CA ALA A 138 17.29 -0.27 -0.36
C ALA A 138 16.92 -1.73 -0.70
N ILE A 139 17.89 -2.53 -1.16
CA ILE A 139 17.71 -3.96 -1.41
C ILE A 139 17.51 -4.70 -0.09
N LEU A 140 18.33 -4.45 0.93
CA LEU A 140 18.20 -5.07 2.26
C LEU A 140 16.83 -4.78 2.90
N GLU A 141 16.31 -3.56 2.79
CA GLU A 141 14.97 -3.25 3.31
C GLU A 141 13.86 -3.97 2.52
N ARG A 142 13.97 -4.10 1.20
CA ARG A 142 13.02 -4.91 0.41
C ARG A 142 13.10 -6.38 0.81
N GLU A 143 14.31 -6.91 1.01
CA GLU A 143 14.51 -8.29 1.47
C GLU A 143 13.84 -8.50 2.83
N ARG A 144 14.07 -7.59 3.79
CA ARG A 144 13.42 -7.63 5.11
C ARG A 144 11.89 -7.65 5.00
N GLN A 145 11.32 -6.83 4.13
CA GLN A 145 9.87 -6.80 3.89
C GLN A 145 9.36 -8.11 3.29
N LEU A 146 10.08 -8.69 2.32
CA LEU A 146 9.73 -9.98 1.73
C LEU A 146 9.83 -11.12 2.76
N GLN A 147 10.86 -11.12 3.60
CA GLN A 147 11.01 -12.10 4.68
C GLN A 147 9.85 -12.00 5.69
N LEU A 148 9.40 -10.80 6.05
CA LEU A 148 8.24 -10.61 6.91
C LEU A 148 6.95 -11.13 6.25
N LYS A 149 6.74 -10.85 4.96
CA LYS A 149 5.59 -11.38 4.19
C LYS A 149 5.62 -12.91 4.14
N MET A 150 6.78 -13.51 3.87
CA MET A 150 6.97 -14.95 3.85
C MET A 150 6.59 -15.57 5.21
N LYS A 151 7.10 -15.02 6.33
CA LYS A 151 6.76 -15.48 7.68
C LYS A 151 5.27 -15.37 7.98
N SER A 152 4.63 -14.27 7.56
CA SER A 152 3.19 -14.09 7.71
C SER A 152 2.39 -15.13 6.92
N LEU A 153 2.75 -15.37 5.66
CA LEU A 153 2.09 -16.37 4.82
C LEU A 153 2.31 -17.79 5.34
N GLN A 154 3.51 -18.10 5.84
CA GLN A 154 3.80 -19.38 6.47
C GLN A 154 2.93 -19.62 7.71
N ASN A 155 2.73 -18.58 8.54
CA ASN A 155 1.85 -18.67 9.70
C ASN A 155 0.38 -18.84 9.29
N CYS A 156 -0.08 -18.12 8.26
CA CYS A 156 -1.42 -18.28 7.70
C CYS A 156 -1.65 -19.72 7.20
N LEU A 157 -0.71 -20.25 6.41
CA LEU A 157 -0.75 -21.61 5.91
C LEU A 157 -0.78 -22.64 7.06
N LYS A 158 -0.01 -22.41 8.13
CA LYS A 158 -0.03 -23.27 9.31
C LYS A 158 -1.42 -23.27 9.97
N ASN A 159 -2.01 -22.10 10.17
CA ASN A 159 -3.35 -21.98 10.76
C ASN A 159 -4.41 -22.67 9.89
N GLU A 160 -4.38 -22.46 8.57
CA GLU A 160 -5.31 -23.12 7.65
C GLU A 160 -5.15 -24.66 7.67
N LYS A 161 -3.92 -25.17 7.76
CA LYS A 161 -3.67 -26.62 7.94
C LYS A 161 -4.28 -27.14 9.25
N GLU A 162 -4.13 -26.39 10.34
CA GLU A 162 -4.72 -26.76 11.64
C GLU A 162 -6.26 -26.75 11.59
N GLU A 163 -6.88 -25.77 10.92
CA GLU A 163 -8.33 -25.70 10.74
C GLU A 163 -8.86 -26.83 9.85
N VAL A 164 -8.17 -27.13 8.74
CA VAL A 164 -8.50 -28.30 7.90
C VAL A 164 -8.44 -29.59 8.70
N GLN A 165 -7.40 -29.78 9.53
CA GLN A 165 -7.27 -30.95 10.37
C GLN A 165 -8.41 -31.05 11.40
N LYS A 166 -8.80 -29.92 12.02
CA LYS A 166 -9.95 -29.89 12.96
C LYS A 166 -11.24 -30.27 12.25
N LEU A 167 -11.51 -29.70 11.07
CA LEU A 167 -12.71 -30.01 10.29
C LEU A 167 -12.73 -31.47 9.84
N GLN A 168 -11.58 -32.02 9.42
CA GLN A 168 -11.44 -33.43 9.07
C GLN A 168 -11.77 -34.34 10.26
N ASN A 169 -11.30 -33.99 11.46
CA ASN A 169 -11.63 -34.73 12.69
C ASN A 169 -13.14 -34.66 13.01
N ILE A 170 -13.77 -33.49 12.83
CA ILE A 170 -15.22 -33.32 13.02
C ILE A 170 -15.99 -34.18 12.01
N ILE A 171 -15.63 -34.16 10.72
CA ILE A 171 -16.26 -34.98 9.67
C ILE A 171 -16.13 -36.46 10.00
N ALA A 172 -14.93 -36.92 10.38
CA ALA A 172 -14.69 -38.30 10.77
C ALA A 172 -15.56 -38.72 11.98
N SER A 173 -15.64 -37.86 13.01
CA SER A 173 -16.48 -38.12 14.19
C SER A 173 -17.96 -38.20 13.84
N ARG A 174 -18.47 -37.30 12.97
CA ARG A 174 -19.86 -37.32 12.49
C ARG A 174 -20.15 -38.57 11.65
N ALA A 175 -19.24 -38.96 10.76
CA ALA A 175 -19.38 -40.17 9.97
C ALA A 175 -19.46 -41.43 10.86
N SER A 176 -18.66 -41.48 11.94
CA SER A 176 -18.77 -42.54 12.95
C SER A 176 -20.13 -42.52 13.65
N GLN A 177 -20.59 -41.35 14.11
CA GLN A 177 -21.88 -41.18 14.76
C GLN A 177 -23.05 -41.63 13.88
N TYR A 178 -23.08 -41.19 12.61
CA TYR A 178 -24.11 -41.60 11.66
C TYR A 178 -24.09 -43.09 11.38
N ASN A 179 -22.91 -43.71 11.25
CA ASN A 179 -22.80 -45.16 11.12
C ASN A 179 -23.38 -45.90 12.34
N HIS A 180 -23.12 -45.41 13.55
CA HIS A 180 -23.70 -45.99 14.76
C HIS A 180 -25.23 -45.83 14.83
N GLU A 181 -25.76 -44.67 14.44
CA GLU A 181 -27.20 -44.42 14.40
C GLU A 181 -27.89 -45.25 13.31
N MET A 182 -27.30 -45.33 12.12
CA MET A 182 -27.81 -46.15 11.01
C MET A 182 -27.90 -47.62 11.43
N LYS A 183 -26.83 -48.19 12.01
CA LYS A 183 -26.84 -49.57 12.54
C LYS A 183 -27.87 -49.76 13.66
N ARG A 184 -28.18 -48.72 14.45
CA ARG A 184 -29.26 -48.77 15.46
C ARG A 184 -30.63 -48.86 14.80
N LYS A 185 -30.91 -47.96 13.85
CA LYS A 185 -32.19 -47.94 13.11
C LYS A 185 -32.39 -49.22 12.29
N GLU A 186 -31.34 -49.74 11.67
CA GLU A 186 -31.38 -51.01 10.95
C GLU A 186 -31.76 -52.18 11.86
N ARG A 187 -31.19 -52.24 13.07
CA ARG A 187 -31.58 -53.23 14.09
C ARG A 187 -33.04 -53.08 14.53
N GLU A 188 -33.53 -51.86 14.71
CA GLU A 188 -34.93 -51.59 15.07
C GLU A 188 -35.91 -51.95 13.95
N PHE A 189 -35.55 -51.63 12.70
CA PHE A 189 -36.31 -52.00 11.51
C PHE A 189 -36.39 -53.51 11.35
N ASN A 190 -35.28 -54.23 11.54
CA ASN A 190 -35.26 -55.69 11.50
C ASN A 190 -36.17 -56.30 12.57
N LYS A 191 -36.13 -55.79 13.81
CA LYS A 191 -37.07 -56.22 14.87
C LYS A 191 -38.53 -55.96 14.50
N LEU A 192 -38.84 -54.82 13.90
CA LEU A 192 -40.20 -54.51 13.47
C LEU A 192 -40.66 -55.42 12.32
N LYS A 193 -39.77 -55.69 11.37
CA LYS A 193 -39.99 -56.61 10.26
C LYS A 193 -40.26 -58.03 10.76
N GLU A 194 -39.50 -58.51 11.74
CA GLU A 194 -39.71 -59.80 12.41
C GLU A 194 -41.09 -59.85 13.09
N ARG A 195 -41.48 -58.82 13.86
CA ARG A 195 -42.81 -58.73 14.48
C ARG A 195 -43.95 -58.74 13.46
N LEU A 196 -43.80 -57.99 12.36
CA LEU A 196 -44.79 -57.97 11.28
C LEU A 196 -44.92 -59.35 10.64
N ASN A 197 -43.79 -60.00 10.34
CA ASN A 197 -43.78 -61.35 9.79
C ASN A 197 -44.45 -62.34 10.76
N GLN A 198 -44.16 -62.26 12.06
CA GLN A 198 -44.83 -63.07 13.08
C GLN A 198 -46.35 -62.85 13.05
N LEU A 199 -46.82 -61.60 13.05
CA LEU A 199 -48.26 -61.29 12.96
C LEU A 199 -48.91 -61.80 11.66
N LEU A 200 -48.18 -61.79 10.54
CA LEU A 200 -48.68 -62.32 9.28
C LEU A 200 -48.79 -63.86 9.30
N VAL A 201 -47.86 -64.55 9.95
CA VAL A 201 -47.92 -66.00 10.19
C VAL A 201 -49.09 -66.34 11.12
N ASP A 202 -49.19 -65.65 12.27
CA ASP A 202 -50.27 -65.85 13.25
C ASP A 202 -51.67 -65.60 12.65
N LYS A 203 -51.80 -64.64 11.71
CA LYS A 203 -53.05 -64.37 10.97
C LYS A 203 -53.39 -65.44 9.94
N LYS A 204 -52.39 -66.13 9.35
CA LYS A 204 -52.65 -67.26 8.45
C LYS A 204 -53.19 -68.48 9.21
N GLU A 205 -52.77 -68.68 10.46
CA GLU A 205 -53.27 -69.75 11.32
C GLU A 205 -54.68 -69.48 11.87
N LYS A 206 -55.09 -68.20 11.99
CA LYS A 206 -56.42 -67.78 12.46
C LYS A 206 -57.38 -67.37 11.34
N LYS A 207 -57.56 -68.18 10.30
CA LYS A 207 -58.67 -67.99 9.35
C LYS A 207 -60.01 -68.35 10.00
N GLN A 208 -60.62 -67.40 10.69
CA GLN A 208 -62.07 -67.31 10.89
C GLN A 208 -62.47 -65.83 11.10
N ALA A 209 -63.42 -65.39 10.26
CA ALA A 209 -64.25 -64.18 10.33
C ALA A 209 -63.59 -62.83 10.66
N ILE A 210 -63.63 -61.91 9.69
CA ILE A 210 -63.47 -60.48 9.94
C ILE A 210 -64.71 -60.01 10.69
N ASP A 211 -64.59 -59.80 12.00
CA ASP A 211 -65.52 -58.98 12.77
C ASP A 211 -64.84 -57.64 13.04
N VAL A 212 -65.36 -56.57 12.41
CA VAL A 212 -64.90 -55.20 12.67
C VAL A 212 -65.57 -54.72 13.96
N LEU A 213 -65.04 -55.16 15.10
CA LEU A 213 -65.45 -54.71 16.44
C LEU A 213 -64.43 -53.73 17.03
N ASN A 214 -64.22 -52.61 16.34
CA ASN A 214 -63.88 -51.33 16.97
C ASN A 214 -63.86 -50.23 15.90
N ASN A 215 -64.91 -49.42 15.83
CA ASN A 215 -64.76 -48.09 15.25
C ASN A 215 -63.81 -47.33 16.18
N ILE A 216 -62.63 -46.95 15.70
CA ILE A 216 -61.72 -46.05 16.42
C ILE A 216 -62.37 -44.67 16.42
N GLY A 217 -63.36 -44.48 17.29
CA GLY A 217 -63.80 -43.16 17.74
C GLY A 217 -62.72 -42.63 18.66
N ARG A 218 -62.09 -41.52 18.29
CA ARG A 218 -61.23 -40.76 19.22
C ARG A 218 -62.04 -40.42 20.47
N ALA A 219 -61.39 -40.44 21.63
CA ALA A 219 -62.00 -40.14 22.94
C ALA A 219 -62.64 -38.73 23.04
N ASP A 220 -62.46 -37.85 22.04
CA ASP A 220 -63.04 -36.50 21.97
C ASP A 220 -64.35 -36.44 21.14
N GLY A 221 -64.89 -37.56 20.64
CA GLY A 221 -66.22 -37.60 19.99
C GLY A 221 -66.38 -36.80 18.68
N LYS A 222 -65.32 -36.14 18.19
CA LYS A 222 -65.36 -35.37 16.94
C LYS A 222 -64.93 -36.21 15.74
N ARG A 223 -65.78 -36.23 14.71
CA ARG A 223 -65.52 -36.82 13.39
C ARG A 223 -64.37 -36.06 12.72
N SER A 224 -63.46 -36.74 12.04
CA SER A 224 -62.50 -36.08 11.14
C SER A 224 -63.30 -35.26 10.12
N LEU A 225 -63.24 -33.93 10.25
CA LEU A 225 -63.79 -33.03 9.25
C LEU A 225 -62.93 -33.16 8.00
N TRP A 226 -63.54 -33.63 6.92
CA TRP A 226 -62.93 -33.56 5.60
C TRP A 226 -62.54 -32.10 5.32
N ARG A 227 -61.38 -31.90 4.70
CA ARG A 227 -60.89 -30.57 4.28
C ARG A 227 -62.01 -29.87 3.51
N THR A 228 -62.58 -28.83 4.10
CA THR A 228 -63.56 -27.95 3.45
C THR A 228 -62.95 -26.58 3.29
N GLU A 229 -63.33 -25.85 2.23
CA GLU A 229 -62.84 -24.50 1.91
C GLU A 229 -62.89 -23.55 3.12
N LYS A 230 -63.90 -23.70 3.99
CA LYS A 230 -64.04 -22.94 5.25
C LYS A 230 -63.00 -23.29 6.32
N THR A 231 -62.51 -24.52 6.36
CA THR A 231 -61.42 -24.94 7.27
C THR A 231 -60.05 -24.55 6.72
N GLU A 232 -59.87 -24.56 5.40
CA GLU A 232 -58.63 -24.12 4.74
C GLU A 232 -58.44 -22.60 4.86
N ALA A 233 -59.48 -21.82 4.59
CA ALA A 233 -59.46 -20.36 4.80
C ALA A 233 -59.18 -19.95 6.26
N LYS A 234 -59.62 -20.76 7.25
CA LYS A 234 -59.28 -20.54 8.66
C LYS A 234 -57.82 -20.87 8.96
N HIS A 235 -57.30 -21.96 8.42
CA HIS A 235 -55.88 -22.32 8.58
C HIS A 235 -54.94 -21.35 7.86
N GLU A 236 -55.32 -20.87 6.68
CA GLU A 236 -54.60 -19.80 5.97
C GLU A 236 -54.62 -18.49 6.77
N GLY A 237 -55.77 -18.11 7.34
CA GLY A 237 -55.88 -16.95 8.22
C GLY A 237 -55.00 -17.06 9.47
N GLU A 238 -54.94 -18.23 10.11
CA GLU A 238 -54.05 -18.51 11.24
C GLU A 238 -52.57 -18.50 10.82
N MET A 239 -52.24 -19.00 9.64
CA MET A 239 -50.89 -18.98 9.06
C MET A 239 -50.44 -17.54 8.79
N TYR A 240 -51.27 -16.73 8.11
CA TYR A 240 -50.98 -15.31 7.86
C TYR A 240 -50.85 -14.52 9.17
N LYS A 241 -51.69 -14.81 10.17
CA LYS A 241 -51.60 -14.21 11.50
C LYS A 241 -50.29 -14.58 12.20
N THR A 242 -49.85 -15.82 12.10
CA THR A 242 -48.58 -16.28 12.68
C THR A 242 -47.41 -15.61 11.96
N LEU A 243 -47.43 -15.58 10.62
CA LEU A 243 -46.40 -14.93 9.82
C LEU A 243 -46.28 -13.43 10.15
N LEU A 244 -47.40 -12.71 10.22
CA LEU A 244 -47.43 -11.29 10.61
C LEU A 244 -46.90 -11.09 12.03
N SER A 245 -47.28 -11.95 12.98
CA SER A 245 -46.76 -11.90 14.36
C SER A 245 -45.25 -12.11 14.41
N ASP A 246 -44.71 -13.01 13.59
CA ASP A 246 -43.26 -13.25 13.49
C ASP A 246 -42.52 -12.07 12.87
N TYR A 247 -43.10 -11.42 11.86
CA TYR A 247 -42.56 -10.18 11.29
C TYR A 247 -42.56 -9.04 12.31
N ASP A 248 -43.66 -8.85 13.04
CA ASP A 248 -43.76 -7.84 14.11
C ASP A 248 -42.75 -8.12 15.25
N ALA A 249 -42.55 -9.38 15.62
CA ALA A 249 -41.56 -9.77 16.62
C ALA A 249 -40.14 -9.47 16.15
N ARG A 250 -39.78 -9.81 14.90
CA ARG A 250 -38.48 -9.50 14.30
C ARG A 250 -38.25 -8.00 14.18
N GLN A 251 -39.27 -7.23 13.82
CA GLN A 251 -39.16 -5.77 13.74
C GLN A 251 -38.89 -5.16 15.12
N LYS A 252 -39.53 -5.66 16.18
CA LYS A 252 -39.25 -5.23 17.56
C LYS A 252 -37.84 -5.60 18.01
N GLU A 253 -37.38 -6.80 17.68
CA GLU A 253 -36.02 -7.25 18.00
C GLU A 253 -34.96 -6.37 17.31
N LEU A 254 -35.15 -6.08 16.02
CA LEU A 254 -34.27 -5.18 15.26
C LEU A 254 -34.26 -3.75 15.84
N LEU A 255 -35.40 -3.24 16.30
CA LEU A 255 -35.47 -1.92 16.94
C LEU A 255 -34.71 -1.90 18.27
N LEU A 256 -34.80 -2.96 19.07
CA LEU A 256 -34.05 -3.09 20.33
C LEU A 256 -32.54 -3.20 20.06
N GLU A 257 -32.13 -4.03 19.10
CA GLU A 257 -30.73 -4.17 18.71
C GLU A 257 -30.18 -2.84 18.17
N ASN A 258 -30.93 -2.11 17.36
CA ASN A 258 -30.54 -0.79 16.87
C ASN A 258 -30.38 0.23 18.03
N ALA A 259 -31.26 0.18 19.02
CA ALA A 259 -31.12 1.00 20.23
C ALA A 259 -29.87 0.63 21.04
N GLU A 260 -29.53 -0.65 21.15
CA GLU A 260 -28.30 -1.13 21.81
C GLU A 260 -27.04 -0.72 21.04
N LEU A 261 -27.03 -0.88 19.70
CA LEU A 261 -25.94 -0.44 18.84
C LEU A 261 -25.71 1.07 18.96
N ASN A 262 -26.78 1.87 19.00
CA ASN A 262 -26.67 3.30 19.26
C ASN A 262 -26.09 3.60 20.64
N LYS A 263 -26.49 2.88 21.70
CA LYS A 263 -25.89 3.05 23.04
C LYS A 263 -24.38 2.75 23.02
N VAL A 264 -23.97 1.65 22.37
CA VAL A 264 -22.54 1.29 22.24
C VAL A 264 -21.79 2.35 21.44
N LEU A 265 -22.37 2.84 20.35
CA LEU A 265 -21.77 3.90 19.53
C LEU A 265 -21.58 5.20 20.32
N GLN A 266 -22.59 5.61 21.11
CA GLN A 266 -22.48 6.78 21.99
C GLN A 266 -21.45 6.57 23.10
N GLN A 267 -21.34 5.36 23.65
CA GLN A 267 -20.33 5.03 24.64
C GLN A 267 -18.92 5.08 24.04
N MET A 268 -18.71 4.50 22.86
CA MET A 268 -17.42 4.60 22.14
C MET A 268 -17.06 6.05 21.83
N LYS A 269 -18.03 6.87 21.39
CA LYS A 269 -17.83 8.30 21.18
C LYS A 269 -17.39 8.99 22.48
N LYS A 270 -18.03 8.70 23.60
CA LYS A 270 -17.67 9.24 24.92
C LYS A 270 -16.27 8.81 25.34
N ASP A 271 -15.90 7.55 25.14
CA ASP A 271 -14.58 7.02 25.48
C ASP A 271 -13.48 7.68 24.62
N ILE A 272 -13.71 7.82 23.32
CA ILE A 272 -12.81 8.52 22.40
C ILE A 272 -12.62 9.98 22.81
N VAL A 273 -13.71 10.70 23.10
CA VAL A 273 -13.64 12.09 23.59
C VAL A 273 -12.86 12.16 24.89
N THR A 274 -13.06 11.22 25.82
CA THR A 274 -12.35 11.18 27.10
C THR A 274 -10.84 10.99 26.87
N ILE A 275 -10.44 10.03 26.03
CA ILE A 275 -9.03 9.77 25.68
C ILE A 275 -8.39 10.97 24.99
N LEU A 276 -9.10 11.62 24.05
CA LEU A 276 -8.59 12.78 23.33
C LEU A 276 -8.54 14.03 24.23
N SER A 277 -9.45 14.17 25.18
CA SER A 277 -9.46 15.28 26.15
C SER A 277 -8.39 15.15 27.23
N ALA A 278 -7.98 13.92 27.58
CA ALA A 278 -6.84 13.65 28.47
C ALA A 278 -5.48 14.02 27.84
N ARG A 279 -5.45 14.33 26.53
CA ARG A 279 -4.26 14.72 25.76
C ARG A 279 -4.11 16.25 25.59
N LYS A 280 -4.89 17.08 26.28
CA LYS A 280 -4.58 18.53 26.33
C LYS A 280 -3.52 18.79 27.40
N PRO A 281 -2.27 19.16 27.03
CA PRO A 281 -1.28 19.54 28.01
C PRO A 281 -1.74 20.83 28.70
N THR A 282 -1.60 20.85 30.02
CA THR A 282 -1.55 22.04 30.86
C THR A 282 -0.36 22.91 30.43
N LEU A 283 -0.52 23.62 29.31
CA LEU A 283 0.30 24.78 28.96
C LEU A 283 -0.48 26.03 29.39
N LYS A 284 -0.45 26.31 30.69
CA LYS A 284 -0.67 27.65 31.24
C LYS A 284 0.54 28.00 32.09
N ARG A 285 1.50 28.64 31.43
CA ARG A 285 2.23 29.82 31.89
C ARG A 285 1.91 30.27 33.32
N SER A 286 2.90 30.18 34.20
CA SER A 286 3.07 31.13 35.28
C SER A 286 4.57 31.33 35.50
N GLU A 287 5.09 32.39 34.90
CA GLU A 287 6.23 33.11 35.46
C GLU A 287 5.67 34.10 36.47
N GLN A 288 6.09 34.03 37.74
CA GLN A 288 6.51 35.15 38.58
C GLN A 288 6.82 34.67 40.02
N GLN A 289 8.05 34.99 40.47
CA GLN A 289 8.51 35.42 41.82
C GLN A 289 8.10 34.58 43.06
N ASP A 290 8.96 34.19 44.01
CA ASP A 290 9.99 34.96 44.71
C ASP A 290 10.91 34.04 45.57
N ASN A 291 12.18 34.45 45.74
CA ASN A 291 13.10 34.35 46.90
C ASN A 291 13.22 33.07 47.76
N CYS A 292 14.45 32.53 47.92
CA CYS A 292 15.33 32.75 49.09
C CYS A 292 16.68 31.98 48.97
N ILE A 293 17.71 32.54 49.61
CA ILE A 293 19.15 32.26 49.55
C ILE A 293 19.59 31.16 50.55
N GLN A 294 20.63 30.37 50.20
CA GLN A 294 21.77 29.82 50.99
C GLN A 294 22.13 28.40 50.48
N GLN A 295 23.29 28.11 49.85
CA GLN A 295 24.71 28.08 50.27
C GLN A 295 25.18 26.66 50.74
N ALA A 296 26.38 26.26 50.26
CA ALA A 296 27.21 25.06 50.54
C ALA A 296 26.76 23.76 49.84
N ASP A 297 27.49 23.23 48.85
CA ASP A 297 28.83 22.59 48.88
C ASP A 297 28.83 21.18 49.50
N SER A 298 28.80 20.16 48.64
CA SER A 298 29.40 18.83 48.83
C SER A 298 29.23 18.00 47.55
N GLU A 299 30.34 17.70 46.88
CA GLU A 299 30.43 16.61 45.90
C GLU A 299 30.31 15.26 46.63
N GLU A 300 29.45 14.35 46.14
CA GLU A 300 29.66 12.89 46.14
C GLU A 300 28.50 12.16 45.41
N GLU A 301 28.90 11.37 44.41
CA GLU A 301 28.39 10.07 43.92
C GLU A 301 26.89 9.81 43.60
N ASP A 302 26.71 9.46 42.31
CA ASP A 302 25.96 8.34 41.73
C ASP A 302 24.61 7.83 42.26
N GLU A 303 23.73 7.64 41.26
CA GLU A 303 22.53 6.81 41.17
C GLU A 303 21.24 7.22 41.92
N VAL A 304 20.13 6.89 41.26
CA VAL A 304 18.73 6.90 41.71
C VAL A 304 17.97 8.22 41.49
N PHE A 305 17.40 8.39 40.28
CA PHE A 305 16.03 8.90 40.12
C PHE A 305 15.43 8.65 38.71
N ASP A 306 15.19 7.39 38.33
CA ASP A 306 14.42 7.02 37.10
C ASP A 306 12.90 6.83 37.38
N SER A 307 12.46 6.99 38.63
CA SER A 307 11.09 6.63 39.05
C SER A 307 9.97 7.50 38.46
N THR A 308 10.27 8.70 37.96
CA THR A 308 9.26 9.59 37.36
C THR A 308 8.94 9.23 35.91
N LYS A 309 9.89 8.61 35.20
CA LYS A 309 9.74 8.17 33.81
C LYS A 309 9.01 6.83 33.74
N GLU A 310 9.29 5.97 34.72
CA GLU A 310 8.70 4.65 34.86
C GLU A 310 7.20 4.71 35.21
N GLY A 311 6.75 5.67 36.02
CA GLY A 311 5.31 5.85 36.32
C GLY A 311 4.45 6.26 35.11
N VAL A 312 4.99 7.08 34.20
CA VAL A 312 4.31 7.49 32.96
C VAL A 312 4.29 6.35 31.94
N ASP A 313 5.39 5.61 31.83
CA ASP A 313 5.46 4.42 30.96
C ASP A 313 4.57 3.29 31.48
N GLN A 314 4.51 3.06 32.80
CA GLN A 314 3.60 2.09 33.42
C GLN A 314 2.13 2.43 33.15
N TYR A 315 1.75 3.71 33.23
CA TYR A 315 0.40 4.18 32.90
C TYR A 315 0.09 4.02 31.41
N CYS A 316 1.05 4.32 30.53
CA CYS A 316 0.91 4.15 29.08
C CYS A 316 0.78 2.67 28.69
N VAL A 317 1.55 1.78 29.32
CA VAL A 317 1.46 0.33 29.17
C VAL A 317 0.10 -0.18 29.65
N HIS A 318 -0.36 0.27 30.81
CA HIS A 318 -1.64 -0.16 31.38
C HIS A 318 -2.84 0.34 30.56
N ALA A 319 -2.76 1.55 30.00
CA ALA A 319 -3.76 2.08 29.07
C ALA A 319 -3.77 1.29 27.75
N ARG A 320 -2.59 0.92 27.23
CA ARG A 320 -2.44 0.08 26.02
C ARG A 320 -3.02 -1.31 26.24
N GLU A 321 -2.80 -1.91 27.41
CA GLU A 321 -3.36 -3.19 27.80
C GLU A 321 -4.88 -3.16 27.91
N LYS A 322 -5.44 -2.12 28.56
CA LYS A 322 -6.90 -1.92 28.64
C LYS A 322 -7.54 -1.74 27.27
N LEU A 323 -6.90 -0.96 26.37
CA LEU A 323 -7.35 -0.79 24.99
C LEU A 323 -7.32 -2.13 24.23
N THR A 324 -6.22 -2.86 24.35
CA THR A 324 -6.04 -4.17 23.70
C THR A 324 -7.06 -5.19 24.21
N HIS A 325 -7.34 -5.20 25.53
CA HIS A 325 -8.34 -6.05 26.13
C HIS A 325 -9.75 -5.72 25.61
N SER A 326 -10.09 -4.43 25.52
CA SER A 326 -11.37 -3.97 24.97
C SER A 326 -11.57 -4.39 23.51
N ILE A 327 -10.55 -4.18 22.66
CA ILE A 327 -10.58 -4.61 21.24
C ILE A 327 -10.76 -6.13 21.14
N ARG A 328 -10.02 -6.91 21.93
CA ARG A 328 -10.16 -8.38 21.95
C ARG A 328 -11.54 -8.84 22.42
N LEU A 329 -12.18 -8.10 23.33
CA LEU A 329 -13.53 -8.42 23.80
C LEU A 329 -14.57 -8.12 22.71
N GLN A 330 -14.44 -6.98 22.03
CA GLN A 330 -15.33 -6.61 20.92
C GLN A 330 -15.17 -7.55 19.73
N TRP A 331 -13.93 -7.93 19.40
CA TRP A 331 -13.67 -8.94 18.36
C TRP A 331 -14.32 -10.28 18.69
N ARG A 332 -14.27 -10.73 19.94
CA ARG A 332 -14.97 -11.96 20.38
C ARG A 332 -16.50 -11.83 20.32
N LYS A 333 -17.07 -10.63 20.52
CA LYS A 333 -18.51 -10.40 20.33
C LYS A 333 -18.89 -10.46 18.86
N LEU A 334 -18.12 -9.80 18.00
CA LEU A 334 -18.32 -9.80 16.55
C LEU A 334 -18.18 -11.21 15.96
N LYS A 335 -17.12 -11.93 16.33
CA LYS A 335 -16.90 -13.32 15.89
C LYS A 335 -18.10 -14.21 16.20
N ARG A 336 -18.64 -14.15 17.42
CA ARG A 336 -19.85 -14.90 17.81
C ARG A 336 -21.10 -14.48 17.05
N HIS A 337 -21.19 -13.22 16.64
CA HIS A 337 -22.32 -12.75 15.83
C HIS A 337 -22.21 -13.27 14.39
N VAL A 338 -21.02 -13.25 13.80
CA VAL A 338 -20.76 -13.82 12.47
C VAL A 338 -21.00 -15.34 12.45
N GLU A 339 -20.52 -16.07 13.46
CA GLU A 339 -20.77 -17.52 13.60
C GLU A 339 -22.26 -17.84 13.73
N ARG A 340 -23.03 -16.97 14.39
CA ARG A 340 -24.49 -17.11 14.50
C ARG A 340 -25.19 -16.81 13.18
N LEU A 341 -24.78 -15.78 12.44
CA LEU A 341 -25.30 -15.49 11.10
C LEU A 341 -25.02 -16.65 10.11
N ASP A 342 -23.82 -17.22 10.18
CA ASP A 342 -23.43 -18.37 9.36
C ASP A 342 -24.25 -19.63 9.70
N SER A 343 -24.49 -19.86 11.00
CA SER A 343 -25.37 -20.93 11.46
C SER A 343 -26.82 -20.73 11.01
N GLN A 344 -27.30 -19.48 10.95
CA GLN A 344 -28.65 -19.13 10.54
C GLN A 344 -28.84 -19.21 9.02
N ALA A 345 -27.82 -18.82 8.25
CA ALA A 345 -27.77 -19.02 6.79
C ALA A 345 -27.72 -20.51 6.43
N SER A 346 -27.00 -21.32 7.21
CA SER A 346 -26.95 -22.77 7.04
C SER A 346 -28.29 -23.45 7.33
N LEU A 347 -29.09 -22.92 8.28
CA LEU A 347 -30.44 -23.39 8.57
C LEU A 347 -31.43 -23.05 7.43
N ALA A 348 -31.29 -21.87 6.80
CA ALA A 348 -32.09 -21.50 5.63
C ALA A 348 -31.78 -22.38 4.40
N GLN A 349 -30.55 -22.88 4.26
CA GLN A 349 -30.20 -23.82 3.18
C GLN A 349 -30.71 -25.25 3.40
N MET A 350 -30.99 -25.65 4.64
CA MET A 350 -31.50 -27.00 4.96
C MET A 350 -33.00 -27.18 4.68
N ASP A 351 -33.78 -26.08 4.63
CA ASP A 351 -35.21 -26.14 4.27
C ASP A 351 -35.44 -26.24 2.75
N ASP A 352 -34.53 -25.70 1.93
CA ASP A 352 -34.60 -25.83 0.46
C ASP A 352 -34.08 -27.19 -0.07
N THR A 353 -33.35 -27.97 0.74
CA THR A 353 -32.74 -29.22 0.26
C THR A 353 -33.68 -30.42 0.25
N LYS A 354 -34.93 -30.29 0.74
CA LYS A 354 -35.91 -31.39 0.70
C LYS A 354 -36.67 -31.53 -0.62
N ALA A 355 -36.45 -30.63 -1.59
CA ALA A 355 -37.19 -30.63 -2.86
C ALA A 355 -36.33 -30.90 -4.12
N THR A 356 -35.02 -31.09 -4.00
CA THR A 356 -34.11 -31.16 -5.17
C THR A 356 -33.10 -32.31 -5.09
N ASP A 357 -33.55 -33.50 -4.68
CA ASP A 357 -32.79 -34.74 -4.84
C ASP A 357 -33.33 -35.56 -6.03
N ALA A 358 -33.19 -34.99 -7.22
CA ALA A 358 -33.26 -35.69 -8.51
C ALA A 358 -32.81 -34.75 -9.63
N VAL A 359 -31.50 -34.58 -9.80
CA VAL A 359 -30.97 -34.08 -11.08
C VAL A 359 -31.17 -35.21 -12.11
N PRO A 360 -31.88 -34.97 -13.24
CA PRO A 360 -32.12 -35.99 -14.25
C PRO A 360 -30.82 -36.61 -14.78
N ARG A 361 -30.79 -37.94 -14.84
CA ARG A 361 -29.63 -38.75 -15.23
C ARG A 361 -29.06 -38.40 -16.62
N GLU A 362 -29.91 -37.94 -17.53
CA GLU A 362 -29.55 -37.46 -18.87
C GLU A 362 -28.64 -36.22 -18.84
N ILE A 363 -28.89 -35.27 -17.94
CA ILE A 363 -28.07 -34.04 -17.84
C ILE A 363 -26.64 -34.40 -17.39
N HIS A 364 -26.49 -35.41 -16.53
CA HIS A 364 -25.18 -35.89 -16.10
C HIS A 364 -24.42 -36.64 -17.20
N GLU A 365 -25.11 -37.42 -18.03
CA GLU A 365 -24.51 -38.11 -19.17
C GLU A 365 -24.05 -37.11 -20.26
N GLU A 366 -24.87 -36.09 -20.57
CA GLU A 366 -24.50 -34.99 -21.46
C GLU A 366 -23.33 -34.16 -20.92
N GLU A 367 -23.30 -33.87 -19.62
CA GLU A 367 -22.15 -33.22 -18.98
C GLU A 367 -20.87 -34.06 -19.05
N MET A 368 -20.98 -35.37 -18.91
CA MET A 368 -19.84 -36.29 -19.03
C MET A 368 -19.32 -36.39 -20.46
N GLU A 369 -20.18 -36.34 -21.48
CA GLU A 369 -19.75 -36.27 -22.88
C GLU A 369 -19.08 -34.93 -23.19
N ARG A 370 -19.66 -33.81 -22.76
CA ARG A 370 -19.06 -32.47 -22.90
C ARG A 370 -17.66 -32.41 -22.29
N LEU A 371 -17.49 -32.91 -21.06
CA LEU A 371 -16.18 -32.94 -20.41
C LEU A 371 -15.17 -33.82 -21.13
N ARG A 372 -15.60 -34.92 -21.76
CA ARG A 372 -14.70 -35.76 -22.59
C ARG A 372 -14.25 -35.02 -23.85
N GLU A 373 -15.15 -34.28 -24.49
CA GLU A 373 -14.81 -33.45 -25.64
C GLU A 373 -13.85 -32.32 -25.26
N GLU A 374 -14.09 -31.62 -24.15
CA GLU A 374 -13.18 -30.59 -23.64
C GLU A 374 -11.80 -31.16 -23.30
N ILE A 375 -11.74 -32.33 -22.64
CA ILE A 375 -10.47 -33.01 -22.37
C ILE A 375 -9.76 -33.39 -23.66
N GLN A 376 -10.48 -33.84 -24.69
CA GLN A 376 -9.89 -34.17 -25.98
C GLN A 376 -9.34 -32.92 -26.67
N GLN A 377 -10.09 -31.81 -26.67
CA GLN A 377 -9.62 -30.52 -27.19
C GLN A 377 -8.39 -30.02 -26.45
N CYS A 378 -8.35 -30.15 -25.11
CA CYS A 378 -7.16 -29.82 -24.33
C CYS A 378 -5.96 -30.70 -24.72
N LYS A 379 -6.15 -32.00 -24.95
CA LYS A 379 -5.08 -32.89 -25.40
C LYS A 379 -4.55 -32.51 -26.77
N ASP A 380 -5.43 -32.20 -27.71
CA ASP A 380 -5.05 -31.78 -29.07
C ASP A 380 -4.33 -30.43 -29.04
N PHE A 381 -4.75 -29.52 -28.16
CA PHE A 381 -4.07 -28.24 -27.93
C PHE A 381 -2.67 -28.44 -27.32
N ILE A 382 -2.54 -29.32 -26.32
CA ILE A 382 -1.23 -29.65 -25.74
C ILE A 382 -0.32 -30.29 -26.80
N HIS A 383 -0.86 -31.17 -27.65
CA HIS A 383 -0.11 -31.80 -28.73
C HIS A 383 0.37 -30.77 -29.76
N THR A 384 -0.49 -29.83 -30.17
CA THR A 384 -0.11 -28.75 -31.10
C THR A 384 0.90 -27.78 -30.47
N GLN A 385 0.75 -27.43 -29.19
CA GLN A 385 1.74 -26.64 -28.46
C GLN A 385 3.10 -27.36 -28.37
N GLN A 386 3.11 -28.66 -28.10
CA GLN A 386 4.33 -29.46 -28.09
C GLN A 386 4.97 -29.54 -29.47
N GLN A 387 4.17 -29.68 -30.53
CA GLN A 387 4.66 -29.69 -31.91
C GLN A 387 5.25 -28.34 -32.32
N LEU A 388 4.60 -27.23 -31.94
CA LEU A 388 5.10 -25.87 -32.20
C LEU A 388 6.40 -25.60 -31.43
N LEU A 389 6.46 -26.01 -30.17
CA LEU A 389 7.67 -25.91 -29.35
C LEU A 389 8.81 -26.75 -29.94
N HIS A 390 8.51 -27.96 -30.42
CA HIS A 390 9.50 -28.80 -31.11
C HIS A 390 9.98 -28.15 -32.40
N GLN A 391 9.08 -27.52 -33.17
CA GLN A 391 9.40 -26.78 -34.39
C GLN A 391 10.29 -25.55 -34.13
N GLN A 392 10.02 -24.82 -33.04
CA GLN A 392 10.83 -23.68 -32.58
C GLN A 392 12.23 -24.11 -32.15
N LEU A 393 12.37 -25.30 -31.55
CA LEU A 393 13.66 -25.85 -31.13
C LEU A 393 14.42 -26.54 -32.27
N SER A 394 13.74 -27.01 -33.33
CA SER A 394 14.35 -27.72 -34.46
C SER A 394 14.75 -26.81 -35.63
N SER A 395 14.26 -25.57 -35.68
CA SER A 395 14.61 -24.59 -36.70
C SER A 395 15.81 -23.76 -36.23
N PRO A 396 16.93 -23.67 -36.96
CA PRO A 396 17.98 -22.71 -36.64
C PRO A 396 17.45 -21.32 -36.99
N CYS A 397 16.73 -20.69 -36.07
CA CYS A 397 16.20 -19.34 -36.26
C CYS A 397 17.31 -18.33 -35.93
N ASP A 398 17.71 -17.54 -36.92
CA ASP A 398 18.65 -16.44 -36.74
C ASP A 398 18.13 -15.48 -35.65
N GLU A 399 18.96 -15.26 -34.63
CA GLU A 399 18.71 -14.51 -33.39
C GLU A 399 18.23 -13.06 -33.65
N GLU A 400 18.59 -12.49 -34.81
CA GLU A 400 18.13 -11.17 -35.28
C GLU A 400 16.63 -11.14 -35.59
N THR A 401 16.08 -12.22 -36.14
CA THR A 401 14.65 -12.31 -36.50
C THR A 401 13.77 -12.42 -35.26
N ALA A 402 14.24 -13.16 -34.26
CA ALA A 402 13.59 -13.28 -32.96
C ALA A 402 13.62 -11.95 -32.19
N SER A 403 14.73 -11.22 -32.26
CA SER A 403 14.87 -9.89 -31.66
C SER A 403 13.91 -8.88 -32.30
N LEU A 404 13.79 -8.86 -33.63
CA LEU A 404 12.86 -7.98 -34.34
C LEU A 404 11.38 -8.26 -34.01
N LEU A 405 10.99 -9.53 -33.91
CA LEU A 405 9.63 -9.91 -33.51
C LEU A 405 9.31 -9.52 -32.06
N SER A 406 10.28 -9.70 -31.15
CA SER A 406 10.17 -9.24 -29.76
C SER A 406 10.03 -7.72 -29.68
N ASP A 407 10.84 -6.97 -30.44
CA ASP A 407 10.77 -5.51 -30.49
C ASP A 407 9.44 -5.00 -31.05
N CYS A 408 8.87 -5.67 -32.07
CA CYS A 408 7.54 -5.35 -32.57
C CYS A 408 6.44 -5.56 -31.52
N TYR A 409 6.50 -6.65 -30.74
CA TYR A 409 5.54 -6.92 -29.67
C TYR A 409 5.62 -5.89 -28.54
N MET A 410 6.84 -5.56 -28.11
CA MET A 410 7.07 -4.53 -27.09
C MET A 410 6.59 -3.14 -27.54
N LEU A 411 6.71 -2.84 -28.84
CA LEU A 411 6.24 -1.58 -29.40
C LEU A 411 4.71 -1.50 -29.43
N GLN A 412 4.04 -2.60 -29.79
CA GLN A 412 2.58 -2.71 -29.72
C GLN A 412 2.06 -2.57 -28.29
N GLU A 413 2.67 -3.26 -27.32
CA GLU A 413 2.29 -3.15 -25.90
C GLU A 413 2.48 -1.72 -25.37
N LYS A 414 3.57 -1.05 -25.76
CA LYS A 414 3.82 0.36 -25.41
C LYS A 414 2.79 1.31 -26.02
N GLU A 415 2.29 1.02 -27.22
CA GLU A 415 1.23 1.80 -27.85
C GLU A 415 -0.11 1.59 -27.15
N SER A 416 -0.50 0.35 -26.87
CA SER A 416 -1.72 0.03 -26.11
C SER A 416 -1.71 0.68 -24.72
N LEU A 417 -0.59 0.63 -24.00
CA LEU A 417 -0.45 1.29 -22.69
C LEU A 417 -0.58 2.82 -22.78
N ARG A 418 -0.14 3.44 -23.89
CA ARG A 418 -0.33 4.88 -24.12
C ARG A 418 -1.79 5.23 -24.34
N GLU A 419 -2.52 4.41 -25.09
CA GLU A 419 -3.96 4.59 -25.29
C GLU A 419 -4.72 4.45 -23.97
N GLU A 420 -4.43 3.40 -23.19
CA GLU A 420 -5.02 3.22 -21.85
C GLU A 420 -4.72 4.41 -20.95
N TRP A 421 -3.48 4.88 -20.93
CA TRP A 421 -3.10 6.05 -20.14
C TRP A 421 -3.87 7.32 -20.56
N ALA A 422 -4.05 7.53 -21.87
CA ALA A 422 -4.86 8.64 -22.38
C ALA A 422 -6.33 8.54 -21.96
N THR A 423 -6.91 7.33 -21.91
CA THR A 423 -8.29 7.16 -21.41
C THR A 423 -8.39 7.47 -19.93
N LEU A 424 -7.43 7.03 -19.10
CA LEU A 424 -7.40 7.34 -17.66
C LEU A 424 -7.23 8.83 -17.39
N GLU A 425 -6.40 9.50 -18.19
CA GLU A 425 -6.20 10.94 -18.14
C GLU A 425 -7.51 11.70 -18.41
N GLU A 426 -8.29 11.26 -19.42
CA GLU A 426 -9.59 11.86 -19.72
C GLU A 426 -10.61 11.60 -18.60
N GLN A 427 -10.64 10.38 -18.04
CA GLN A 427 -11.47 10.09 -16.86
C GLN A 427 -11.11 10.99 -15.68
N ARG A 428 -9.81 11.21 -15.41
CA ARG A 428 -9.37 12.13 -14.35
C ARG A 428 -9.90 13.54 -14.57
N LYS A 429 -9.84 14.05 -15.81
CA LYS A 429 -10.38 15.38 -16.16
C LYS A 429 -11.89 15.46 -15.95
N ILE A 430 -12.64 14.39 -16.27
CA ILE A 430 -14.08 14.30 -16.03
C ILE A 430 -14.37 14.36 -14.52
N PHE A 431 -13.69 13.54 -13.71
CA PHE A 431 -13.88 13.54 -12.26
C PHE A 431 -13.54 14.88 -11.63
N GLU A 432 -12.50 15.58 -12.10
CA GLU A 432 -12.20 16.92 -11.62
C GLU A 432 -13.29 17.93 -11.97
N ARG A 433 -13.87 17.82 -13.17
CA ARG A 433 -14.99 18.67 -13.61
C ARG A 433 -16.23 18.41 -12.74
N GLU A 434 -16.57 17.15 -12.53
CA GLU A 434 -17.67 16.77 -11.63
C GLU A 434 -17.44 17.27 -10.21
N ARG A 435 -16.22 17.10 -9.67
CA ARG A 435 -15.86 17.61 -8.34
C ARG A 435 -16.06 19.12 -8.22
N ARG A 436 -15.68 19.89 -9.26
CA ARG A 436 -15.94 21.34 -9.31
C ARG A 436 -17.44 21.63 -9.32
N ASN A 437 -18.20 20.92 -10.16
CA ASN A 437 -19.66 21.08 -10.25
C ASN A 437 -20.37 20.76 -8.92
N PHE A 438 -19.97 19.68 -8.22
CA PHE A 438 -20.51 19.34 -6.91
C PHE A 438 -20.19 20.41 -5.87
N THR A 439 -18.97 20.95 -5.90
CA THR A 439 -18.55 22.02 -4.98
C THR A 439 -19.37 23.29 -5.24
N GLU A 440 -19.57 23.67 -6.50
CA GLU A 440 -20.38 24.82 -6.87
C GLU A 440 -21.86 24.63 -6.49
N ALA A 441 -22.42 23.45 -6.73
CA ALA A 441 -23.80 23.12 -6.32
C ALA A 441 -23.97 23.21 -4.80
N ALA A 442 -22.99 22.76 -4.01
CA ALA A 442 -23.02 22.89 -2.56
C ALA A 442 -22.96 24.35 -2.10
N ILE A 443 -22.13 25.18 -2.75
CA ILE A 443 -22.05 26.62 -2.48
C ILE A 443 -23.40 27.30 -2.82
N ARG A 444 -23.98 26.99 -3.97
CA ARG A 444 -25.27 27.53 -4.40
C ARG A 444 -26.39 27.15 -3.41
N LEU A 445 -26.44 25.88 -3.00
CA LEU A 445 -27.42 25.41 -2.03
C LEU A 445 -27.24 26.07 -0.65
N SER A 446 -26.00 26.39 -0.27
CA SER A 446 -25.70 27.19 0.93
C SER A 446 -26.26 28.61 0.82
N HIS A 447 -26.07 29.28 -0.33
CA HIS A 447 -26.64 30.60 -0.57
C HIS A 447 -28.17 30.59 -0.56
N GLU A 448 -28.80 29.60 -1.21
CA GLU A 448 -30.26 29.45 -1.23
C GLU A 448 -30.83 29.20 0.18
N ARG A 449 -30.16 28.37 1.00
CA ARG A 449 -30.54 28.16 2.40
C ARG A 449 -30.43 29.44 3.22
N LYS A 450 -29.34 30.20 3.04
CA LYS A 450 -29.16 31.48 3.72
C LYS A 450 -30.27 32.48 3.34
N ALA A 451 -30.57 32.61 2.05
CA ALA A 451 -31.65 33.48 1.58
C ALA A 451 -33.01 33.07 2.18
N PHE A 452 -33.30 31.78 2.26
CA PHE A 452 -34.52 31.28 2.89
C PHE A 452 -34.57 31.58 4.40
N GLU A 453 -33.44 31.46 5.11
CA GLU A 453 -33.34 31.82 6.53
C GLU A 453 -33.53 33.33 6.74
N ASP A 454 -32.96 34.16 5.86
CA ASP A 454 -33.14 35.61 5.86
C ASP A 454 -34.59 36.00 5.58
N ASP A 455 -35.26 35.37 4.60
CA ASP A 455 -36.69 35.55 4.32
C ASP A 455 -37.56 35.14 5.50
N ARG A 456 -37.23 34.03 6.18
CA ARG A 456 -37.92 33.61 7.40
C ARG A 456 -37.73 34.62 8.52
N ALA A 457 -36.52 35.16 8.69
CA ALA A 457 -36.23 36.19 9.68
C ALA A 457 -36.96 37.50 9.38
N MET A 458 -37.01 37.92 8.11
CA MET A 458 -37.78 39.09 7.66
C MET A 458 -39.29 38.89 7.88
N TRP A 459 -39.80 37.70 7.59
CA TRP A 459 -41.20 37.36 7.83
C TRP A 459 -41.53 37.41 9.33
N LEU A 460 -40.69 36.81 10.19
CA LEU A 460 -40.87 36.87 11.65
C LEU A 460 -40.78 38.30 12.17
N LYS A 461 -39.84 39.11 11.66
CA LYS A 461 -39.73 40.54 11.99
C LYS A 461 -40.99 41.29 11.60
N HIS A 462 -41.53 41.05 10.41
CA HIS A 462 -42.76 41.69 9.95
C HIS A 462 -43.97 41.25 10.79
N GLN A 463 -44.09 39.96 11.12
CA GLN A 463 -45.11 39.47 12.05
C GLN A 463 -45.01 40.15 13.41
N PHE A 464 -43.80 40.25 13.98
CA PHE A 464 -43.57 40.90 15.27
C PHE A 464 -43.92 42.40 15.23
N LEU A 465 -43.49 43.12 14.20
CA LEU A 465 -43.76 44.55 14.05
C LEU A 465 -45.26 44.83 13.85
N ASN A 466 -45.98 43.98 13.12
CA ASN A 466 -47.42 44.14 12.90
C ASN A 466 -48.27 43.75 14.12
N MET A 467 -47.73 42.94 15.03
CA MET A 467 -48.39 42.58 16.29
C MET A 467 -48.06 43.53 17.45
N SER A 468 -47.20 44.54 17.23
CA SER A 468 -46.87 45.55 18.25
C SER A 468 -48.03 46.54 18.44
N PRO A 469 -48.58 46.72 19.66
CA PRO A 469 -49.82 47.48 19.89
C PRO A 469 -49.68 49.00 19.81
N PHE A 470 -48.55 49.54 19.33
CA PHE A 470 -48.26 50.99 19.30
C PHE A 470 -48.24 51.59 17.90
N SER A 471 -49.08 51.12 16.98
CA SER A 471 -49.29 51.75 15.68
C SER A 471 -50.70 52.33 15.54
N ASP A 472 -51.16 53.06 16.55
CA ASP A 472 -52.28 53.99 16.41
C ASP A 472 -51.72 55.42 16.34
N SER A 473 -51.35 55.85 15.13
CA SER A 473 -51.31 57.28 14.83
C SER A 473 -51.63 57.57 13.36
N LYS A 474 -52.89 57.95 13.15
CA LYS A 474 -53.38 58.99 12.22
C LYS A 474 -52.81 59.01 10.80
N LYS A 475 -53.66 58.66 9.83
CA LYS A 475 -53.59 59.24 8.47
C LYS A 475 -53.84 60.75 8.55
N PRO A 476 -53.04 61.59 7.86
CA PRO A 476 -53.58 62.37 6.73
C PRO A 476 -52.64 62.32 5.52
N HIS A 477 -53.17 62.03 4.34
CA HIS A 477 -53.51 63.01 3.29
C HIS A 477 -52.31 63.84 2.79
N MET A 478 -51.68 63.28 1.75
CA MET A 478 -51.07 63.93 0.59
C MET A 478 -51.20 65.46 0.56
N SER A 479 -50.10 66.18 0.72
CA SER A 479 -49.99 67.60 0.35
C SER A 479 -48.59 67.91 -0.17
N LYS A 480 -48.59 68.79 -1.17
CA LYS A 480 -47.57 69.01 -2.19
C LYS A 480 -46.27 69.64 -1.68
N SER A 481 -45.23 69.41 -2.49
CA SER A 481 -44.12 70.31 -2.85
C SER A 481 -42.78 70.22 -2.11
N LYS A 482 -41.81 69.72 -2.88
CA LYS A 482 -40.50 70.28 -3.28
C LYS A 482 -39.40 70.51 -2.22
N SER A 483 -38.27 69.85 -2.50
CA SER A 483 -36.84 70.26 -2.37
C SER A 483 -36.04 69.21 -1.58
N ALA A 484 -34.85 68.72 -1.94
CA ALA A 484 -34.01 68.71 -3.14
C ALA A 484 -32.83 67.75 -2.86
N CYS A 485 -32.27 67.11 -3.91
CA CYS A 485 -30.85 66.69 -4.05
C CYS A 485 -30.30 65.57 -3.11
N LEU A 486 -29.55 64.54 -3.52
CA LEU A 486 -28.76 64.20 -4.73
C LEU A 486 -28.52 62.66 -4.80
N LEU A 487 -28.47 62.13 -6.03
CA LEU A 487 -27.52 61.16 -6.62
C LEU A 487 -27.24 59.82 -5.86
N SER A 488 -27.27 58.63 -6.46
CA SER A 488 -27.02 58.22 -7.85
C SER A 488 -27.75 56.92 -8.18
N GLU A 489 -28.39 56.87 -9.34
CA GLU A 489 -28.79 55.63 -10.01
C GLU A 489 -27.55 54.93 -10.60
N THR A 490 -27.50 53.59 -10.58
CA THR A 490 -27.35 52.83 -11.84
C THR A 490 -27.82 51.37 -11.70
N LYS A 491 -29.08 51.19 -12.11
CA LYS A 491 -29.65 50.10 -12.92
C LYS A 491 -29.34 48.64 -12.55
N ALA A 492 -30.30 48.05 -11.83
CA ALA A 492 -30.89 46.78 -12.22
C ALA A 492 -32.14 47.04 -13.07
N THR A 493 -32.38 46.24 -14.11
CA THR A 493 -33.71 46.12 -14.73
C THR A 493 -34.07 44.65 -14.83
N ALA A 494 -34.78 44.17 -13.82
CA ALA A 494 -35.77 43.12 -13.95
C ALA A 494 -37.14 43.81 -14.04
N ALA A 495 -37.90 43.54 -15.10
CA ALA A 495 -39.29 43.92 -15.19
C ALA A 495 -40.14 42.64 -15.04
N SER A 496 -40.91 42.65 -13.96
CA SER A 496 -41.98 41.70 -13.67
C SER A 496 -43.26 42.11 -14.39
N ALA A 497 -44.08 41.10 -14.69
CA ALA A 497 -45.53 41.05 -14.55
C ALA A 497 -46.32 40.76 -15.85
N GLN A 498 -47.06 39.65 -15.87
CA GLN A 498 -48.51 39.67 -15.64
C GLN A 498 -49.11 38.26 -15.66
N ARG A 499 -49.99 37.99 -14.69
CA ARG A 499 -50.97 36.89 -14.72
C ARG A 499 -52.20 37.35 -15.51
N LYS A 500 -52.75 36.48 -16.38
CA LYS A 500 -54.21 36.28 -16.53
C LYS A 500 -54.53 34.97 -17.25
N LEU A 501 -55.72 34.48 -16.90
CA LEU A 501 -56.32 33.16 -17.09
C LEU A 501 -57.02 33.04 -18.48
N ILE A 502 -57.17 31.79 -18.98
CA ILE A 502 -58.29 31.21 -19.78
C ILE A 502 -57.91 30.56 -21.14
N LYS A 503 -58.37 29.29 -21.26
CA LYS A 503 -58.71 28.44 -22.44
C LYS A 503 -57.63 27.81 -23.33
N CYS A 504 -57.67 26.48 -23.39
CA CYS A 504 -57.30 25.69 -24.59
C CYS A 504 -58.32 25.96 -25.71
N PRO A 505 -57.89 25.95 -26.99
CA PRO A 505 -57.92 24.70 -27.74
C PRO A 505 -56.74 24.48 -28.72
N SER A 506 -56.46 23.18 -28.90
CA SER A 506 -56.08 22.42 -30.11
C SER A 506 -55.18 22.98 -31.23
N GLU A 507 -54.25 22.09 -31.59
CA GLU A 507 -53.67 21.78 -32.91
C GLU A 507 -52.40 22.49 -33.45
N THR A 508 -51.45 21.61 -33.77
CA THR A 508 -50.52 21.59 -34.92
C THR A 508 -49.06 22.03 -34.70
N SER A 509 -48.24 20.97 -34.64
CA SER A 509 -46.90 20.82 -35.23
C SER A 509 -45.76 21.75 -34.82
N SER A 510 -44.80 21.21 -34.06
CA SER A 510 -43.47 20.95 -34.63
C SER A 510 -42.68 19.97 -33.76
N SER A 511 -41.92 19.15 -34.45
CA SER A 511 -41.22 17.94 -34.02
C SER A 511 -40.10 18.20 -33.00
N SER A 512 -40.16 17.48 -31.88
CA SER A 512 -39.02 17.21 -31.01
C SER A 512 -38.87 15.69 -30.87
N PRO A 513 -37.77 15.06 -31.34
CA PRO A 513 -37.52 13.66 -31.06
C PRO A 513 -37.00 13.51 -29.63
N ARG A 514 -37.86 12.86 -28.83
CA ARG A 514 -37.65 12.20 -27.55
C ARG A 514 -36.19 12.07 -27.08
N PHE A 515 -35.94 12.66 -25.91
CA PHE A 515 -34.96 12.19 -24.95
C PHE A 515 -35.12 10.68 -24.73
N ILE A 516 -34.10 9.92 -25.13
CA ILE A 516 -33.87 8.56 -24.65
C ILE A 516 -33.03 8.70 -23.38
N PRO A 517 -33.43 8.11 -22.23
CA PRO A 517 -32.57 8.05 -21.07
C PRO A 517 -31.36 7.16 -21.40
N HIS A 518 -30.16 7.73 -21.48
CA HIS A 518 -28.94 6.93 -21.45
C HIS A 518 -28.80 6.35 -20.05
N LYS A 519 -29.28 5.12 -19.90
CA LYS A 519 -28.89 4.23 -18.81
C LYS A 519 -27.37 4.07 -18.87
N SER A 520 -26.69 4.38 -17.78
CA SER A 520 -25.30 4.00 -17.55
C SER A 520 -25.15 2.50 -17.81
N LYS A 521 -24.32 2.15 -18.79
CA LYS A 521 -24.02 0.76 -19.12
C LYS A 521 -23.36 0.09 -17.92
N SER A 522 -23.86 -1.09 -17.56
CA SER A 522 -23.30 -1.92 -16.48
C SER A 522 -21.88 -2.33 -16.86
N THR A 523 -21.00 -2.46 -15.87
CA THR A 523 -19.59 -2.84 -16.05
C THR A 523 -19.40 -4.12 -16.88
N ALA A 524 -20.42 -4.99 -16.92
CA ALA A 524 -20.44 -6.20 -17.75
C ALA A 524 -20.42 -5.94 -19.28
N ASP A 525 -21.00 -4.84 -19.76
CA ASP A 525 -21.05 -4.52 -21.20
C ASP A 525 -19.71 -4.01 -21.74
N LEU A 526 -18.86 -3.44 -20.87
CA LEU A 526 -17.51 -3.01 -21.22
C LEU A 526 -16.55 -4.19 -21.42
N TYR A 527 -16.73 -5.28 -20.67
CA TYR A 527 -15.91 -6.49 -20.80
C TYR A 527 -16.23 -7.29 -22.08
N HIS A 528 -17.47 -7.23 -22.59
CA HIS A 528 -17.85 -7.87 -23.86
C HIS A 528 -17.28 -7.16 -25.10
N THR A 529 -17.06 -5.84 -25.03
CA THR A 529 -16.59 -5.03 -26.17
C THR A 529 -15.07 -5.18 -26.39
N LEU A 530 -14.32 -5.65 -25.40
CA LEU A 530 -12.86 -5.78 -25.43
C LEU A 530 -12.34 -7.18 -25.81
N CYS A 531 -13.22 -8.14 -26.14
CA CYS A 531 -12.85 -9.46 -26.68
C CYS A 531 -11.70 -10.21 -25.95
N LEU A 532 -11.67 -10.20 -24.61
CA LEU A 532 -10.56 -10.82 -23.85
C LEU A 532 -10.84 -12.17 -23.17
N ILE A 533 -12.02 -12.81 -23.32
CA ILE A 533 -12.22 -14.22 -22.90
C ILE A 533 -13.23 -14.92 -23.83
N PRO A 534 -12.99 -16.18 -24.27
CA PRO A 534 -13.97 -16.98 -25.02
C PRO A 534 -15.26 -17.25 -24.23
N GLU A 535 -16.40 -17.22 -24.92
CA GLU A 535 -17.69 -17.65 -24.37
C GLU A 535 -17.69 -19.15 -24.08
N ASN A 536 -17.81 -19.54 -22.79
CA ASN A 536 -18.91 -20.37 -22.26
C ASN A 536 -18.55 -21.09 -20.95
N SER A 537 -19.60 -21.25 -20.13
CA SER A 537 -19.75 -22.12 -18.95
C SER A 537 -19.13 -21.66 -17.62
N SER A 538 -19.90 -20.80 -16.95
CA SER A 538 -19.97 -20.79 -15.48
C SER A 538 -20.63 -22.08 -14.99
N THR A 539 -19.85 -23.00 -14.41
CA THR A 539 -20.32 -23.85 -13.29
C THR A 539 -19.17 -24.11 -12.33
N LYS A 540 -19.39 -23.76 -11.06
CA LYS A 540 -18.45 -23.87 -9.95
C LYS A 540 -18.06 -25.34 -9.69
N PRO A 541 -16.78 -25.69 -9.46
CA PRO A 541 -16.46 -26.94 -8.80
C PRO A 541 -16.51 -26.75 -7.28
N LYS A 542 -17.40 -27.51 -6.63
CA LYS A 542 -17.30 -27.89 -5.22
C LYS A 542 -16.04 -28.74 -5.04
N LYS A 543 -15.18 -28.38 -4.10
CA LYS A 543 -14.10 -29.24 -3.60
C LYS A 543 -14.72 -30.54 -3.05
N LYS A 544 -14.44 -31.68 -3.70
CA LYS A 544 -14.42 -33.00 -3.06
C LYS A 544 -12.96 -33.42 -2.90
N THR A 545 -12.62 -33.74 -1.66
CA THR A 545 -11.41 -34.42 -1.23
C THR A 545 -11.39 -35.84 -1.78
N GLU A 546 -10.38 -36.20 -2.56
CA GLU A 546 -9.98 -37.60 -2.76
C GLU A 546 -8.50 -37.79 -2.46
N ARG A 547 -8.25 -38.90 -1.76
CA ARG A 547 -7.00 -39.35 -1.18
C ARG A 547 -6.00 -39.72 -2.27
N PHE A 548 -4.77 -39.24 -2.15
CA PHE A 548 -3.63 -39.86 -2.81
C PHE A 548 -3.29 -41.14 -2.05
N VAL A 549 -3.37 -42.28 -2.74
CA VAL A 549 -2.79 -43.55 -2.31
C VAL A 549 -1.36 -43.58 -2.87
N GLU A 550 -0.38 -43.64 -1.96
CA GLU A 550 0.97 -44.07 -2.31
C GLU A 550 0.94 -45.52 -2.80
N SER A 551 1.52 -45.78 -3.97
CA SER A 551 2.19 -47.06 -4.22
C SER A 551 3.24 -46.91 -5.33
N SER A 552 4.49 -46.77 -4.87
CA SER A 552 5.62 -47.62 -5.25
C SER A 552 5.87 -47.86 -6.74
N ILE A 553 6.83 -47.10 -7.28
CA ILE A 553 7.59 -47.42 -8.49
C ILE A 553 8.49 -48.62 -8.15
N SER A 554 8.16 -49.81 -8.67
CA SER A 554 9.11 -50.92 -8.82
C SER A 554 9.67 -50.90 -10.24
N LEU A 555 10.89 -50.39 -10.39
CA LEU A 555 11.71 -50.55 -11.59
C LEU A 555 12.11 -52.02 -11.73
N ASN A 556 11.50 -52.74 -12.67
CA ASN A 556 11.96 -54.05 -13.09
C ASN A 556 12.94 -53.85 -14.26
N GLY A 557 14.23 -53.83 -13.95
CA GLY A 557 15.31 -53.88 -14.94
C GLY A 557 15.53 -55.31 -15.40
N ASN A 558 15.25 -55.58 -16.68
CA ASN A 558 15.69 -56.80 -17.35
C ASN A 558 17.22 -56.77 -17.50
N ALA A 559 17.92 -57.53 -16.66
CA ALA A 559 19.31 -57.90 -16.88
C ALA A 559 19.36 -59.26 -17.61
N GLN A 560 20.06 -59.25 -18.73
CA GLN A 560 20.35 -60.39 -19.57
C GLN A 560 21.30 -61.35 -18.84
N VAL A 561 21.00 -62.63 -19.02
CA VAL A 561 21.68 -63.79 -18.45
C VAL A 561 23.13 -63.89 -18.93
N GLN A 562 24.08 -63.99 -18.00
CA GLN A 562 25.29 -64.79 -18.17
C GLN A 562 25.69 -65.35 -16.81
N ARG A 563 25.37 -66.64 -16.57
CA ARG A 563 25.94 -67.45 -15.49
C ARG A 563 27.17 -68.16 -16.06
N HIS A 564 28.28 -68.02 -15.36
CA HIS A 564 29.34 -69.02 -15.34
C HIS A 564 29.62 -69.33 -13.86
N ASP A 565 29.40 -70.60 -13.54
CA ASP A 565 29.88 -71.46 -12.45
C ASP A 565 30.72 -70.85 -11.31
N SER A 566 30.40 -71.27 -10.08
CA SER A 566 31.23 -72.21 -9.30
C SER A 566 30.51 -72.59 -8.00
N ASP A 567 30.40 -73.90 -7.79
CA ASP A 567 29.94 -74.57 -6.57
C ASP A 567 30.95 -74.41 -5.41
N ASP A 568 30.46 -74.03 -4.23
CA ASP A 568 30.52 -74.78 -2.95
C ASP A 568 29.78 -74.02 -1.83
#